data_AF-A0A0B6ZYH3-F1
#
_entry.id   AF-A0A0B6ZYH3-F1
#
_cell.length_a   1.000
_cell.length_b   1.000
_cell.length_c   1.000
_cell.angle_alpha   90.00
_cell.angle_beta   90.00
_cell.angle_gamma   90.00
#
_symmetry.space_group_name_H-M   'P 1'
#
loop_
_entity.id
_entity.type
_entity.pdbx_description
1 polymer ?
#
loop_
_entity_poly.entity_id
_entity_poly.type
_entity_poly.pdbx_seq_one_letter_code
_entity_poly.pdbx_strand_id
1 'polypeptide(L)'
;KIFDWFLFSAIGKAYSILSDKEKRKQYDQYGPEMQPSRLSRDHGDCSHSFEGDISPEELFNMFFGGAFPTGNINRRQHQQTRRTYQTSQQSESGLTLLFQLAPILLLVLMSLLSSFLVSDPVFSLHKTEKYKIERKTNSLQIPFFVKEDFRVEFASDLRRIENAVEEEYIGQLRNNCFRERNYKENMLWRARSYGDAKLYQKAMDLSTPSCDNLQKVYPG
;
A
#
# COMPACT_ATOMS: atom_id res chain seq x y z
N LYS A 1 3.03 8.84 16.68
CA LYS A 1 4.32 8.12 16.82
C LYS A 1 4.70 7.81 18.27
N ILE A 2 4.89 8.77 19.18
CA ILE A 2 5.13 8.45 20.62
C ILE A 2 3.85 7.98 21.33
N PHE A 3 2.71 8.63 21.06
CA PHE A 3 1.41 8.22 21.61
C PHE A 3 0.99 6.80 21.23
N ASP A 4 1.31 6.36 20.00
CA ASP A 4 0.98 5.00 19.54
C ASP A 4 1.79 3.91 20.27
N TRP A 5 3.04 4.21 20.63
CA TRP A 5 3.91 3.27 21.35
C TRP A 5 3.41 3.02 22.79
N PHE A 6 2.99 4.08 23.49
CA PHE A 6 2.41 3.94 24.83
C PHE A 6 1.07 3.20 24.80
N LEU A 7 0.23 3.47 23.79
CA LEU A 7 -1.04 2.77 23.63
C LEU A 7 -0.83 1.28 23.37
N PHE A 8 0.09 0.92 22.48
CA PHE A 8 0.42 -0.49 22.19
C PHE A 8 0.99 -1.21 23.42
N SER A 9 1.87 -0.54 24.17
CA SER A 9 2.43 -1.07 25.42
C SER A 9 1.36 -1.30 26.50
N ALA A 10 0.41 -0.38 26.64
CA ALA A 10 -0.69 -0.51 27.60
C ALA A 10 -1.65 -1.65 27.24
N ILE A 11 -1.97 -1.80 25.95
CA ILE A 11 -2.84 -2.88 25.47
C ILE A 11 -2.19 -4.24 25.71
N GLY A 12 -0.89 -4.39 25.43
CA GLY A 12 -0.16 -5.63 25.68
C GLY A 12 -0.14 -6.03 27.17
N LYS A 13 0.08 -5.04 28.06
CA LYS A 13 0.03 -5.26 29.52
C LYS A 13 -1.36 -5.69 29.98
N ALA A 14 -2.41 -4.99 29.56
CA ALA A 14 -3.77 -5.33 29.92
C ALA A 14 -4.16 -6.75 29.44
N TYR A 15 -3.79 -7.11 28.21
CA TYR A 15 -4.06 -8.43 27.67
C TYR A 15 -3.40 -9.53 28.50
N SER A 16 -2.12 -9.37 28.89
CA SER A 16 -1.39 -10.37 29.67
C SER A 16 -2.01 -10.69 31.06
N ILE A 17 -2.74 -9.73 31.63
CA ILE A 17 -3.41 -9.87 32.92
C ILE A 17 -4.82 -10.45 32.71
N LEU A 18 -5.53 -9.99 31.68
CA LEU A 18 -6.92 -10.38 31.40
C LEU A 18 -7.06 -11.72 30.66
N SER A 19 -6.02 -12.17 29.96
CA SER A 19 -6.01 -13.45 29.22
C SER A 19 -5.99 -14.66 30.14
N ASP A 20 -5.50 -14.50 31.38
CA ASP A 20 -5.38 -15.56 32.37
C ASP A 20 -6.28 -15.27 33.58
N LYS A 21 -7.17 -16.23 33.91
CA LYS A 21 -8.14 -16.07 35.01
C LYS A 21 -7.47 -15.94 36.37
N GLU A 22 -6.30 -16.55 36.56
CA GLU A 22 -5.59 -16.49 37.85
C GLU A 22 -4.90 -15.14 38.03
N LYS A 23 -4.22 -14.63 36.99
CA LYS A 23 -3.58 -13.31 37.02
C LYS A 23 -4.59 -12.18 37.12
N ARG A 24 -5.73 -12.29 36.44
CA ARG A 24 -6.86 -11.35 36.59
C ARG A 24 -7.32 -11.30 38.05
N LYS A 25 -7.54 -12.46 38.68
CA LYS A 25 -7.99 -12.53 40.08
C LYS A 25 -6.97 -11.93 41.04
N GLN A 26 -5.68 -12.18 40.82
CA GLN A 26 -4.60 -11.58 41.61
C GLN A 26 -4.54 -10.05 41.43
N TYR A 27 -4.69 -9.56 40.21
CA TYR A 27 -4.74 -8.11 39.92
C TYR A 27 -5.96 -7.44 40.55
N ASP A 28 -7.13 -8.07 40.45
CA ASP A 28 -8.37 -7.58 41.05
C ASP A 28 -8.29 -7.51 42.59
N GLN A 29 -7.49 -8.37 43.22
CA GLN A 29 -7.36 -8.45 44.68
C GLN A 29 -6.26 -7.54 45.26
N TYR A 30 -5.13 -7.36 44.56
CA TYR A 30 -3.93 -6.69 45.11
C TYR A 30 -3.54 -5.40 44.37
N GLY A 31 -4.13 -5.10 43.21
CA GLY A 31 -3.82 -3.91 42.42
C GLY A 31 -2.44 -3.95 41.74
N PRO A 32 -2.05 -2.88 41.03
CA PRO A 32 -0.86 -2.85 40.16
C PRO A 32 0.50 -2.84 40.91
N GLU A 33 0.51 -2.79 42.24
CA GLU A 33 1.69 -2.50 43.07
C GLU A 33 2.39 -3.75 43.64
N MET A 34 2.01 -4.97 43.25
CA MET A 34 2.69 -6.17 43.74
C MET A 34 3.56 -6.81 42.66
N GLN A 35 4.84 -6.40 42.67
CA GLN A 35 5.95 -7.20 42.16
C GLN A 35 6.40 -8.11 43.32
N PRO A 36 6.20 -9.45 43.28
CA PRO A 36 6.82 -10.32 44.24
C PRO A 36 8.19 -10.74 43.71
N SER A 37 9.23 -10.12 44.26
CA SER A 37 10.57 -10.67 44.27
C SER A 37 10.61 -12.00 45.07
N ARG A 38 11.06 -13.05 44.37
CA ARG A 38 11.89 -14.21 44.81
C ARG A 38 11.21 -15.55 45.17
N LEU A 39 11.56 -16.54 44.33
CA LEU A 39 11.92 -17.94 44.60
C LEU A 39 10.88 -18.87 45.27
N SER A 40 10.22 -19.67 44.43
CA SER A 40 10.05 -21.11 44.67
C SER A 40 10.24 -21.87 43.37
N ARG A 41 11.17 -22.81 43.44
CA ARG A 41 11.71 -23.65 42.38
C ARG A 41 10.88 -24.93 42.35
N ASP A 42 9.99 -25.09 41.38
CA ASP A 42 9.68 -26.34 40.67
C ASP A 42 8.53 -26.08 39.69
N HIS A 43 8.54 -26.81 38.56
CA HIS A 43 7.53 -26.85 37.50
C HIS A 43 7.53 -25.75 36.40
N GLY A 44 7.97 -26.18 35.21
CA GLY A 44 7.36 -25.77 33.93
C GLY A 44 7.73 -24.38 33.41
N ASP A 45 8.92 -24.29 32.83
CA ASP A 45 9.45 -23.14 32.09
C ASP A 45 8.47 -22.67 30.97
N CYS A 46 7.67 -21.64 31.27
CA CYS A 46 6.82 -20.92 30.32
C CYS A 46 6.75 -19.43 30.71
N SER A 47 7.91 -18.84 31.00
CA SER A 47 8.00 -17.43 31.38
C SER A 47 9.32 -16.78 30.93
N HIS A 48 9.99 -17.34 29.93
CA HIS A 48 11.22 -16.79 29.35
C HIS A 48 11.09 -16.46 27.84
N SER A 49 9.96 -15.93 27.39
CA SER A 49 9.78 -15.52 25.98
C SER A 49 9.33 -14.08 25.78
N PHE A 50 9.48 -13.20 26.78
CA PHE A 50 9.08 -11.79 26.64
C PHE A 50 10.12 -10.80 27.16
N GLU A 51 11.40 -11.13 27.06
CA GLU A 51 12.46 -10.16 27.27
C GLU A 51 13.53 -10.31 26.17
N GLY A 52 13.43 -9.44 25.16
CA GLY A 52 14.63 -8.79 24.65
C GLY A 52 15.26 -9.23 23.33
N ASP A 53 14.87 -10.33 22.69
CA ASP A 53 15.44 -10.71 21.38
C ASP A 53 14.44 -11.52 20.51
N ILE A 54 13.29 -10.92 20.14
CA ILE A 54 12.55 -11.46 18.98
C ILE A 54 13.39 -11.10 17.75
N SER A 55 14.12 -12.09 17.23
CA SER A 55 14.91 -11.92 16.02
C SER A 55 13.99 -11.48 14.87
N PRO A 56 14.46 -10.61 13.96
CA PRO A 56 13.70 -10.27 12.76
C PRO A 56 13.35 -11.50 11.92
N GLU A 57 14.14 -12.58 12.01
CA GLU A 57 13.84 -13.88 11.40
C GLU A 57 12.67 -14.60 12.08
N GLU A 58 12.52 -14.46 13.40
CA GLU A 58 11.41 -15.03 14.17
C GLU A 58 10.13 -14.22 13.97
N LEU A 59 10.21 -12.89 13.89
CA LEU A 59 9.09 -12.04 13.51
C LEU A 59 8.63 -12.32 12.07
N PHE A 60 9.59 -12.52 11.17
CA PHE A 60 9.31 -12.88 9.78
C PHE A 60 8.75 -14.29 9.65
N ASN A 61 9.22 -15.26 10.42
CA ASN A 61 8.65 -16.61 10.44
C ASN A 61 7.29 -16.67 11.13
N MET A 62 7.03 -15.81 12.11
CA MET A 62 5.72 -15.67 12.77
C MET A 62 4.70 -14.99 11.84
N PHE A 63 5.14 -14.08 10.97
CA PHE A 63 4.28 -13.34 10.04
C PHE A 63 4.16 -13.98 8.64
N PHE A 64 5.20 -14.70 8.20
CA PHE A 64 5.30 -15.34 6.88
C PHE A 64 5.51 -16.86 6.94
N GLY A 65 5.28 -17.47 8.10
CA GLY A 65 5.03 -18.91 8.27
C GLY A 65 5.98 -19.84 7.50
N GLY A 66 7.29 -19.65 7.60
CA GLY A 66 8.28 -20.61 7.06
C GLY A 66 8.31 -20.78 5.53
N ALA A 67 7.81 -19.81 4.76
CA ALA A 67 7.70 -19.91 3.28
C ALA A 67 8.98 -19.57 2.51
N PHE A 68 9.99 -19.01 3.18
CA PHE A 68 11.20 -18.54 2.52
C PHE A 68 12.37 -19.45 2.91
N PRO A 69 12.99 -20.17 1.95
CA PRO A 69 14.25 -20.84 2.21
C PRO A 69 15.32 -19.75 2.30
N THR A 70 15.42 -19.06 3.43
CA THR A 70 16.62 -18.32 3.77
C THR A 70 17.69 -19.38 4.01
N GLY A 71 18.52 -19.62 3.00
CA GLY A 71 19.63 -20.55 3.07
C GLY A 71 20.56 -20.14 4.21
N ASN A 72 20.39 -20.77 5.37
CA ASN A 72 21.29 -20.56 6.49
C ASN A 72 22.58 -21.33 6.25
N ILE A 73 23.59 -20.54 5.90
CA ILE A 73 25.00 -20.85 5.89
C ILE A 73 25.39 -21.44 7.26
N ASN A 74 25.75 -22.73 7.25
CA ASN A 74 26.71 -23.40 8.11
C ASN A 74 26.94 -22.83 9.53
N ARG A 75 26.40 -23.51 10.54
CA ARG A 75 27.09 -23.60 11.84
C ARG A 75 26.94 -25.00 12.43
N ARG A 76 27.98 -25.81 12.21
CA ARG A 76 28.23 -27.08 12.91
C ARG A 76 28.64 -26.76 14.36
N GLN A 77 27.96 -27.32 15.37
CA GLN A 77 28.63 -28.16 16.38
C GLN A 77 27.68 -28.79 17.42
N HIS A 78 27.92 -30.10 17.63
CA HIS A 78 27.80 -30.91 18.86
C HIS A 78 26.40 -31.18 19.47
N GLN A 79 25.89 -32.43 19.34
CA GLN A 79 25.89 -33.52 20.36
C GLN A 79 24.93 -33.19 21.54
N GLN A 80 23.95 -34.00 21.99
CA GLN A 80 23.90 -35.45 22.18
C GLN A 80 22.46 -35.79 22.67
N THR A 81 21.87 -36.93 22.24
CA THR A 81 20.83 -37.78 22.92
C THR A 81 19.56 -37.14 23.55
N ARG A 82 18.31 -37.59 23.33
CA ARG A 82 17.72 -38.94 23.42
C ARG A 82 16.28 -38.93 22.82
N ARG A 83 15.85 -40.11 22.31
CA ARG A 83 14.49 -40.49 21.88
C ARG A 83 13.44 -40.26 22.99
N THR A 84 12.14 -40.03 22.74
CA THR A 84 11.14 -41.05 22.32
C THR A 84 9.73 -40.41 22.24
N TYR A 85 9.04 -40.62 21.12
CA TYR A 85 7.57 -40.69 20.85
C TYR A 85 6.58 -39.64 21.37
N GLN A 86 5.82 -39.04 20.44
CA GLN A 86 4.39 -39.34 20.14
C GLN A 86 3.90 -38.34 19.08
N THR A 87 3.55 -38.81 17.88
CA THR A 87 2.17 -39.07 17.41
C THR A 87 1.50 -37.84 16.78
N SER A 88 1.01 -38.10 15.57
CA SER A 88 -0.15 -37.52 14.87
C SER A 88 0.05 -36.37 13.88
N GLN A 89 -0.62 -36.58 12.73
CA GLN A 89 -1.01 -35.63 11.70
C GLN A 89 -0.04 -35.36 10.54
N GLN A 90 0.34 -36.46 9.88
CA GLN A 90 0.41 -36.50 8.43
C GLN A 90 -1.03 -36.38 7.85
N SER A 91 -1.60 -35.17 7.88
CA SER A 91 -2.87 -34.80 7.19
C SER A 91 -3.22 -33.31 7.37
N GLU A 92 -2.25 -32.39 7.38
CA GLU A 92 -2.53 -30.94 7.48
C GLU A 92 -1.71 -30.11 6.48
N SER A 93 -1.06 -30.73 5.49
CA SER A 93 -0.19 -30.03 4.52
C SER A 93 -0.95 -29.21 3.47
N GLY A 94 -2.27 -29.42 3.32
CA GLY A 94 -3.12 -28.61 2.44
C GLY A 94 -3.69 -27.36 3.10
N LEU A 95 -4.04 -27.46 4.39
CA LEU A 95 -4.63 -26.35 5.15
C LEU A 95 -3.55 -25.38 5.66
N THR A 96 -2.37 -25.86 6.06
CA THR A 96 -1.23 -25.00 6.40
C THR A 96 -0.76 -24.13 5.23
N LEU A 97 -0.77 -24.66 4.00
CA LEU A 97 -0.46 -23.92 2.77
C LEU A 97 -1.53 -22.84 2.47
N LEU A 98 -2.79 -23.10 2.78
CA LEU A 98 -3.88 -22.11 2.70
C LEU A 98 -3.71 -20.98 3.73
N PHE A 99 -3.38 -21.30 4.99
CA PHE A 99 -3.12 -20.29 6.01
C PHE A 99 -1.86 -19.46 5.72
N GLN A 100 -0.86 -20.05 5.08
CA GLN A 100 0.36 -19.36 4.63
C GLN A 100 0.10 -18.39 3.46
N LEU A 101 -0.85 -18.71 2.58
CA LEU A 101 -1.25 -17.85 1.46
C LEU A 101 -2.33 -16.82 1.84
N ALA A 102 -3.05 -17.02 2.95
CA ALA A 102 -4.08 -16.11 3.45
C ALA A 102 -3.65 -14.63 3.55
N PRO A 103 -2.46 -14.26 4.07
CA PRO A 103 -2.06 -12.84 4.11
C PRO A 103 -1.86 -12.25 2.71
N ILE A 104 -1.32 -13.00 1.75
CA ILE A 104 -1.14 -12.55 0.36
C ILE A 104 -2.51 -12.43 -0.31
N LEU A 105 -3.39 -13.41 -0.11
CA LEU A 105 -4.75 -13.42 -0.65
C LEU A 105 -5.55 -12.25 -0.09
N LEU A 106 -5.40 -11.93 1.20
CA LEU A 106 -6.01 -10.76 1.83
C LEU A 106 -5.50 -9.45 1.21
N LEU A 107 -4.19 -9.31 0.98
CA LEU A 107 -3.63 -8.12 0.32
C LEU A 107 -4.13 -7.96 -1.12
N VAL A 108 -4.19 -9.06 -1.88
CA VAL A 108 -4.74 -9.07 -3.24
C VAL A 108 -6.22 -8.72 -3.22
N LEU A 109 -7.01 -9.33 -2.33
CA LEU A 109 -8.42 -9.05 -2.15
C LEU A 109 -8.65 -7.58 -1.77
N MET A 110 -7.87 -7.04 -0.84
CA MET A 110 -7.94 -5.61 -0.47
C MET A 110 -7.60 -4.68 -1.64
N SER A 111 -6.63 -5.05 -2.49
CA SER A 111 -6.28 -4.28 -3.70
C SER A 111 -7.37 -4.32 -4.76
N LEU A 112 -8.04 -5.48 -4.92
CA LEU A 112 -9.16 -5.63 -5.85
C LEU A 112 -10.42 -4.93 -5.33
N LEU A 113 -10.68 -5.02 -4.03
CA LEU A 113 -11.81 -4.35 -3.39
C LEU A 113 -11.62 -2.84 -3.31
N SER A 114 -10.40 -2.34 -3.11
CA SER A 114 -10.14 -0.90 -3.14
C SER A 114 -10.50 -0.29 -4.50
N SER A 115 -10.22 -1.00 -5.59
CA SER A 115 -10.61 -0.60 -6.95
C SER A 115 -12.12 -0.56 -7.15
N PHE A 116 -12.89 -1.40 -6.44
CA PHE A 116 -14.36 -1.41 -6.48
C PHE A 116 -14.99 -0.34 -5.57
N LEU A 117 -14.32 0.01 -4.47
CA LEU A 117 -14.76 1.04 -3.51
C LEU A 117 -14.42 2.46 -3.97
N VAL A 118 -13.56 2.63 -4.98
CA VAL A 118 -13.36 3.94 -5.62
C VAL A 118 -14.67 4.36 -6.26
N SER A 119 -15.30 5.37 -5.65
CA SER A 119 -16.50 6.00 -6.18
C SER A 119 -16.19 6.61 -7.54
N ASP A 120 -17.10 6.41 -8.50
CA ASP A 120 -17.01 7.03 -9.82
C ASP A 120 -16.78 8.56 -9.67
N PRO A 121 -15.88 9.18 -10.46
CA PRO A 121 -15.62 10.61 -10.37
C PRO A 121 -16.87 11.43 -10.73
N VAL A 122 -16.97 12.66 -10.23
CA VAL A 122 -18.15 13.52 -10.47
C VAL A 122 -18.21 14.08 -11.90
N PHE A 123 -17.08 14.10 -12.61
CA PHE A 123 -16.96 14.52 -14.01
C PHE A 123 -16.00 13.61 -14.79
N SER A 124 -15.96 13.77 -16.12
CA SER A 124 -14.94 13.19 -16.99
C SER A 124 -14.54 14.17 -18.10
N LEU A 125 -13.26 14.21 -18.47
CA LEU A 125 -12.79 14.99 -19.63
C LEU A 125 -13.18 14.34 -20.97
N HIS A 126 -13.60 13.07 -20.96
CA HIS A 126 -13.97 12.32 -22.14
C HIS A 126 -15.42 11.86 -22.06
N LYS A 127 -16.12 11.90 -23.20
CA LYS A 127 -17.48 11.40 -23.30
C LYS A 127 -17.51 9.88 -23.12
N THR A 128 -18.38 9.39 -22.25
CA THR A 128 -18.62 7.94 -22.10
C THR A 128 -20.11 7.68 -21.89
N GLU A 129 -20.53 6.42 -21.84
CA GLU A 129 -21.92 6.05 -21.55
C GLU A 129 -22.40 6.55 -20.19
N LYS A 130 -21.51 6.70 -19.21
CA LYS A 130 -21.85 7.28 -17.90
C LYS A 130 -21.87 8.81 -17.91
N TYR A 131 -21.04 9.45 -18.74
CA TYR A 131 -20.86 10.90 -18.81
C TYR A 131 -21.27 11.42 -20.19
N LYS A 132 -22.56 11.74 -20.36
CA LYS A 132 -23.15 12.12 -21.66
C LYS A 132 -23.33 13.62 -21.84
N ILE A 133 -23.58 14.35 -20.75
CA ILE A 133 -23.91 15.78 -20.79
C ILE A 133 -22.64 16.59 -20.87
N GLU A 134 -22.44 17.31 -21.98
CA GLU A 134 -21.31 18.22 -22.16
C GLU A 134 -21.56 19.55 -21.45
N ARG A 135 -20.53 20.04 -20.75
CA ARG A 135 -20.46 21.38 -20.15
C ARG A 135 -19.10 21.98 -20.46
N LYS A 136 -18.95 23.30 -20.22
CA LYS A 136 -17.69 24.01 -20.39
C LYS A 136 -17.37 24.80 -19.13
N THR A 137 -16.09 24.86 -18.78
CA THR A 137 -15.63 25.70 -17.67
C THR A 137 -15.76 27.17 -18.03
N ASN A 138 -16.00 28.06 -17.06
CA ASN A 138 -16.18 29.47 -17.37
C ASN A 138 -14.88 30.15 -17.80
N SER A 139 -13.75 29.79 -17.18
CA SER A 139 -12.50 30.53 -17.35
C SER A 139 -11.74 30.10 -18.62
N LEU A 140 -11.50 28.81 -18.80
CA LEU A 140 -10.73 28.27 -19.93
C LEU A 140 -11.59 27.67 -21.04
N GLN A 141 -12.93 27.63 -20.87
CA GLN A 141 -13.87 27.07 -21.85
C GLN A 141 -13.56 25.61 -22.22
N ILE A 142 -13.00 24.85 -21.27
CA ILE A 142 -12.62 23.45 -21.47
C ILE A 142 -13.88 22.58 -21.42
N PRO A 143 -14.15 21.73 -22.43
CA PRO A 143 -15.28 20.83 -22.41
C PRO A 143 -15.07 19.69 -21.42
N PHE A 144 -16.08 19.41 -20.60
CA PHE A 144 -16.12 18.28 -19.68
C PHE A 144 -17.51 17.66 -19.66
N PHE A 145 -17.60 16.40 -19.22
CA PHE A 145 -18.82 15.61 -19.26
C PHE A 145 -19.27 15.20 -17.87
N VAL A 146 -20.57 15.28 -17.62
CA VAL A 146 -21.20 14.92 -16.34
C VAL A 146 -22.30 13.86 -16.53
N LYS A 147 -22.68 13.22 -15.42
CA LYS A 147 -23.79 12.25 -15.38
C LYS A 147 -25.14 12.98 -15.49
N GLU A 148 -26.21 12.27 -15.85
CA GLU A 148 -27.56 12.85 -15.98
C GLU A 148 -28.10 13.38 -14.64
N ASP A 149 -27.72 12.75 -13.52
CA ASP A 149 -28.09 13.16 -12.17
C ASP A 149 -27.27 14.34 -11.62
N PHE A 150 -26.52 15.05 -12.47
CA PHE A 150 -25.71 16.19 -12.05
C PHE A 150 -26.60 17.38 -11.66
N ARG A 151 -26.97 17.45 -10.38
CA ARG A 151 -27.73 18.56 -9.81
C ARG A 151 -26.77 19.69 -9.44
N VAL A 152 -26.94 20.83 -10.10
CA VAL A 152 -26.21 22.10 -9.84
C VAL A 152 -26.63 22.74 -8.50
N GLU A 153 -27.39 22.03 -7.65
CA GLU A 153 -27.99 22.56 -6.40
C GLU A 153 -26.94 23.00 -5.36
N PHE A 154 -25.66 22.69 -5.55
CA PHE A 154 -24.55 23.35 -4.87
C PHE A 154 -23.78 24.25 -5.86
N ALA A 155 -24.38 25.37 -6.27
CA ALA A 155 -23.71 26.36 -7.13
C ALA A 155 -22.39 26.89 -6.52
N SER A 156 -22.21 26.79 -5.20
CA SER A 156 -20.96 27.04 -4.49
C SER A 156 -19.85 26.02 -4.81
N ASP A 157 -20.21 24.78 -5.12
CA ASP A 157 -19.27 23.71 -5.47
C ASP A 157 -18.93 23.68 -6.97
N LEU A 158 -19.73 24.31 -7.83
CA LEU A 158 -19.49 24.30 -9.27
C LEU A 158 -18.14 24.93 -9.61
N ARG A 159 -17.76 26.05 -8.97
CA ARG A 159 -16.45 26.66 -9.18
C ARG A 159 -15.30 25.76 -8.74
N ARG A 160 -15.51 24.97 -7.68
CA ARG A 160 -14.51 23.99 -7.20
C ARG A 160 -14.35 22.84 -8.19
N ILE A 161 -15.46 22.38 -8.77
CA ILE A 161 -15.46 21.36 -9.82
C ILE A 161 -14.79 21.90 -11.09
N GLU A 162 -15.14 23.11 -11.54
CA GLU A 162 -14.50 23.76 -12.70
C GLU A 162 -12.99 23.89 -12.48
N ASN A 163 -12.54 24.38 -11.31
CA ASN A 163 -11.12 24.45 -10.99
C ASN A 163 -10.44 23.07 -11.03
N ALA A 164 -11.10 22.03 -10.52
CA ALA A 164 -10.58 20.66 -10.55
C ALA A 164 -10.48 20.12 -12.00
N VAL A 165 -11.48 20.41 -12.84
CA VAL A 165 -11.47 20.07 -14.28
C VAL A 165 -10.30 20.76 -14.99
N GLU A 166 -10.10 22.05 -14.72
CA GLU A 166 -9.01 22.83 -15.33
C GLU A 166 -7.63 22.33 -14.88
N GLU A 167 -7.48 22.03 -13.58
CA GLU A 167 -6.24 21.45 -13.04
C GLU A 167 -5.92 20.08 -13.64
N GLU A 168 -6.91 19.19 -13.74
CA GLU A 168 -6.73 17.86 -14.35
C GLU A 168 -6.39 17.97 -15.84
N TYR A 169 -7.08 18.83 -16.59
CA TYR A 169 -6.81 19.07 -18.00
C TYR A 169 -5.40 19.60 -18.24
N ILE A 170 -4.98 20.61 -17.46
CA ILE A 170 -3.62 21.16 -17.54
C ILE A 170 -2.58 20.10 -17.14
N GLY A 171 -2.86 19.31 -16.10
CA GLY A 171 -2.02 18.19 -15.69
C GLY A 171 -1.83 17.16 -16.81
N GLN A 172 -2.91 16.79 -17.49
CA GLN A 172 -2.87 15.89 -18.64
C GLN A 172 -2.08 16.49 -19.81
N LEU A 173 -2.29 17.77 -20.14
CA LEU A 173 -1.52 18.47 -21.18
C LEU A 173 -0.03 18.52 -20.85
N ARG A 174 0.35 18.81 -19.60
CA ARG A 174 1.75 18.81 -19.15
C ARG A 174 2.39 17.43 -19.32
N ASN A 175 1.71 16.37 -18.87
CA ASN A 175 2.19 15.00 -19.01
C ASN A 175 2.31 14.57 -20.48
N ASN A 176 1.35 14.93 -21.32
CA ASN A 176 1.39 14.64 -22.75
C ASN A 176 2.51 15.42 -23.43
N CYS A 177 2.63 16.71 -23.16
CA CYS A 177 3.71 17.55 -23.69
C CYS A 177 5.08 17.00 -23.30
N PHE A 178 5.27 16.60 -22.03
CA PHE A 178 6.51 15.98 -21.59
C PHE A 178 6.84 14.71 -22.38
N ARG A 179 5.84 13.85 -22.62
CA ARG A 179 6.00 12.63 -23.43
C ARG A 179 6.33 12.93 -24.89
N GLU A 180 5.61 13.85 -25.52
CA GLU A 180 5.84 14.28 -26.90
C GLU A 180 7.25 14.87 -27.07
N ARG A 181 7.65 15.75 -26.15
CA ARG A 181 8.97 16.37 -26.16
C ARG A 181 10.08 15.35 -25.94
N ASN A 182 9.94 14.46 -24.96
CA ASN A 182 10.91 13.38 -24.75
C ASN A 182 11.01 12.45 -25.96
N TYR A 183 9.90 12.14 -26.62
CA TYR A 183 9.89 11.33 -27.83
C TYR A 183 10.67 12.03 -28.97
N LYS A 184 10.41 13.32 -29.18
CA LYS A 184 11.13 14.14 -30.17
C LYS A 184 12.63 14.20 -29.88
N GLU A 185 13.02 14.48 -28.63
CA GLU A 185 14.43 14.52 -28.22
C GLU A 185 15.12 13.17 -28.37
N ASN A 186 14.45 12.06 -28.03
CA ASN A 186 15.01 10.72 -28.20
C ASN A 186 15.26 10.41 -29.69
N MET A 187 14.30 10.77 -30.56
CA MET A 187 14.46 10.61 -32.01
C MET A 187 15.60 11.48 -32.57
N LEU A 188 15.71 12.74 -32.12
CA LEU A 188 16.81 13.63 -32.49
C LEU A 188 18.17 13.08 -32.02
N TRP A 189 18.24 12.57 -30.79
CA TRP A 189 19.46 11.97 -30.24
C TRP A 189 19.89 10.75 -31.05
N ARG A 190 18.96 9.84 -31.38
CA ARG A 190 19.24 8.67 -32.23
C ARG A 190 19.72 9.08 -33.61
N ALA A 191 19.06 10.05 -34.25
CA ALA A 191 19.46 10.55 -35.56
C ALA A 191 20.88 11.12 -35.56
N ARG A 192 21.24 11.89 -34.52
CA ARG A 192 22.61 12.41 -34.32
C ARG A 192 23.62 11.30 -34.07
N SER A 193 23.26 10.30 -33.25
CA SER A 193 24.15 9.19 -32.90
C SER A 193 24.48 8.28 -34.10
N TYR A 194 23.53 8.07 -35.01
CA TYR A 194 23.72 7.25 -36.21
C TYR A 194 24.19 8.05 -37.44
N GLY A 195 24.14 9.38 -37.38
CA GLY A 195 24.49 10.25 -38.52
C GLY A 195 23.47 10.22 -39.67
N ASP A 196 22.23 9.81 -39.42
CA ASP A 196 21.19 9.73 -40.46
C ASP A 196 20.44 11.06 -40.60
N ALA A 197 20.73 11.77 -41.70
CA ALA A 197 20.10 13.05 -42.03
C ALA A 197 18.59 12.94 -42.28
N LYS A 198 18.09 11.82 -42.82
CA LYS A 198 16.65 11.64 -43.08
C LYS A 198 15.90 11.46 -41.77
N LEU A 199 16.47 10.66 -40.86
CA LEU A 199 15.90 10.46 -39.53
C LEU A 199 15.90 11.77 -38.73
N TYR A 200 16.94 12.60 -38.89
CA TYR A 200 17.02 13.91 -38.25
C TYR A 200 15.92 14.87 -38.70
N GLN A 201 15.70 15.00 -40.01
CA GLN A 201 14.62 15.82 -40.56
C GLN A 201 13.26 15.34 -40.06
N LYS A 202 13.01 14.02 -40.14
CA LYS A 202 11.78 13.42 -39.60
C LYS A 202 11.57 13.74 -38.12
N ALA A 203 12.64 13.73 -37.32
CA ALA A 203 12.55 14.06 -35.90
C ALA A 203 12.29 15.56 -35.66
N MET A 204 12.83 16.46 -36.50
CA MET A 204 12.52 17.90 -36.43
C MET A 204 11.06 18.19 -36.75
N ASP A 205 10.50 17.50 -37.74
CA ASP A 205 9.11 17.66 -38.21
C ASP A 205 8.06 17.08 -37.24
N LEU A 206 8.49 16.39 -36.17
CA LEU A 206 7.57 15.92 -35.14
C LEU A 206 6.84 17.10 -34.47
N SER A 207 5.53 17.15 -34.66
CA SER A 207 4.64 18.10 -34.00
C SER A 207 4.44 17.73 -32.53
N THR A 208 4.36 18.75 -31.67
CA THR A 208 4.07 18.61 -30.23
C THR A 208 2.78 19.34 -29.86
N PRO A 209 1.61 18.84 -30.34
CA PRO A 209 0.34 19.56 -30.22
C PRO A 209 -0.08 19.77 -28.76
N SER A 210 0.27 18.87 -27.84
CA SER A 210 -0.06 19.04 -26.42
C SER A 210 0.76 20.15 -25.79
N CYS A 211 2.02 20.33 -26.22
CA CYS A 211 2.85 21.46 -25.80
C CYS A 211 2.32 22.79 -26.35
N ASP A 212 1.90 22.81 -27.62
CA ASP A 212 1.36 24.02 -28.25
C ASP A 212 0.06 24.48 -27.56
N ASN A 213 -0.80 23.53 -27.21
CA ASN A 213 -2.03 23.80 -26.47
C ASN A 213 -1.76 24.25 -25.03
N LEU A 214 -0.77 23.65 -24.36
CA LEU A 214 -0.36 24.06 -23.03
C LEU A 214 0.13 25.51 -23.02
N GLN A 215 0.90 25.92 -24.03
CA GLN A 215 1.40 27.29 -24.16
C GLN A 215 0.27 28.31 -24.40
N LYS A 216 -0.79 27.92 -25.11
CA LYS A 216 -1.97 28.78 -25.33
C LYS A 216 -2.78 29.00 -24.05
N VAL A 217 -2.93 27.95 -23.24
CA VAL A 217 -3.75 27.97 -22.03
C VAL A 217 -2.99 28.57 -20.84
N TYR A 218 -1.66 28.40 -20.80
CA TYR A 218 -0.81 28.90 -19.73
C TYR A 218 0.48 29.51 -20.30
N PRO A 219 0.41 30.71 -20.89
CA PRO A 219 1.61 31.49 -21.18
C PRO A 219 2.19 31.95 -19.84
N GLY A 220 3.36 31.42 -19.48
CA GLY A 220 4.02 31.73 -18.21
C GLY A 220 4.27 33.22 -17.98
#